data_AF-A0A539EPW4-F1
#
_entry.id   AF-A0A539EPW4-F1
#
_cell.length_a   1.000
_cell.length_b   1.000
_cell.length_c   1.000
_cell.angle_alpha   90.00
_cell.angle_beta   90.00
_cell.angle_gamma   90.00
#
_symmetry.space_group_name_H-M   'P 1'
#
loop_
_entity.id
_entity.type
_entity.pdbx_description
1 polymer ?
#
loop_
_entity_poly.entity_id
_entity_poly.type
_entity_poly.pdbx_seq_one_letter_code
_entity_poly.pdbx_strand_id
1 'polypeptide(L)'
;RVAAVRKAWGAAESEALPAGSGLFSGRAKPKASSWGLQPAPSAVDRASLERATKAQHFLPESVFSVLKRDPFLREQYVNGSSGYWSLEEHSAAVVEQFERYFRGPVPGGVDRGLIRLILALHDIGKPSAARGKGVRFQHEHNRRIVTEYMAKWGYTDKEAALAAALVGSDPIGGFLKDRTRGVEAEIRFAGELRAGAKEAGLPAADYFELSRVYYMSDASAYTLNGAGGEGFLDYLFVFKPAERSMELSPRVAADVERLRRRVLSF
;
A
#
# COMPACT_ATOMS: atom_id res chain seq x y z
N ARG A 1 -16.92 14.83 15.83
CA ARG A 1 -15.96 13.70 15.67
C ARG A 1 -16.00 13.14 14.24
N VAL A 2 -17.11 12.54 13.78
CA VAL A 2 -17.32 12.11 12.36
C VAL A 2 -17.04 13.20 11.31
N ALA A 3 -17.34 14.46 11.61
CA ALA A 3 -17.08 15.59 10.71
C ALA A 3 -15.58 15.91 10.53
N ALA A 4 -14.75 15.68 11.55
CA ALA A 4 -13.30 15.87 11.45
C ALA A 4 -12.65 14.76 10.61
N VAL A 5 -13.26 13.57 10.58
CA VAL A 5 -12.83 12.41 9.78
C VAL A 5 -13.07 12.61 8.29
N ARG A 6 -14.29 13.03 7.93
CA ARG A 6 -14.58 13.50 6.57
C ARG A 6 -13.67 14.64 6.16
N LYS A 7 -13.28 15.52 7.10
CA LYS A 7 -12.37 16.64 6.86
C LYS A 7 -10.89 16.23 6.83
N ALA A 8 -10.45 15.13 7.40
CA ALA A 8 -9.03 14.69 7.37
C ALA A 8 -8.75 13.81 6.14
N TRP A 9 -9.65 12.88 5.83
CA TRP A 9 -9.73 12.27 4.50
C TRP A 9 -9.97 13.35 3.44
N GLY A 10 -10.71 14.39 3.84
CA GLY A 10 -11.05 15.50 3.00
C GLY A 10 -10.03 16.64 2.86
N ALA A 11 -9.11 16.81 3.80
CA ALA A 11 -8.11 17.89 3.74
C ALA A 11 -6.92 17.50 2.86
N ALA A 12 -6.81 16.22 2.49
CA ALA A 12 -6.03 15.82 1.34
C ALA A 12 -6.67 16.25 -0.02
N GLU A 13 -7.91 16.82 -0.02
CA GLU A 13 -8.76 17.02 -1.22
C GLU A 13 -8.57 18.33 -2.02
N SER A 14 -7.77 19.33 -1.63
CA SER A 14 -7.94 20.69 -2.22
C SER A 14 -6.82 21.31 -3.05
N GLU A 15 -5.90 20.55 -3.66
CA GLU A 15 -5.01 21.12 -4.69
C GLU A 15 -5.05 20.29 -5.97
N ALA A 16 -5.86 20.75 -6.92
CA ALA A 16 -5.87 20.26 -8.29
C ALA A 16 -4.49 20.48 -8.94
N LEU A 17 -3.98 19.45 -9.61
CA LEU A 17 -2.84 19.58 -10.51
C LEU A 17 -3.23 20.49 -11.70
N PRO A 18 -2.47 21.56 -12.01
CA PRO A 18 -2.61 22.20 -13.31
C PRO A 18 -2.08 21.25 -14.40
N ALA A 19 -2.82 21.18 -15.49
CA ALA A 19 -2.45 20.42 -16.68
C ALA A 19 -1.16 20.98 -17.30
N GLY A 20 -0.23 20.08 -17.62
CA GLY A 20 0.91 20.36 -18.51
C GLY A 20 2.27 20.48 -17.81
N SER A 21 3.06 19.41 -17.92
CA SER A 21 4.50 19.57 -18.16
C SER A 21 5.05 18.25 -18.72
N GLY A 22 5.16 18.20 -20.04
CA GLY A 22 6.16 17.35 -20.67
C GLY A 22 7.55 17.89 -20.31
N LEU A 23 8.49 16.98 -20.04
CA LEU A 23 9.93 17.08 -20.27
C LEU A 23 10.61 15.91 -19.54
N PHE A 24 10.68 14.76 -20.19
CA PHE A 24 11.69 13.74 -19.88
C PHE A 24 12.89 13.98 -20.78
N SER A 25 13.90 14.70 -20.28
CA SER A 25 15.26 14.56 -20.78
C SER A 25 16.26 14.63 -19.62
N GLY A 26 17.26 13.77 -19.71
CA GLY A 26 18.24 13.34 -18.71
C GLY A 26 18.53 14.26 -17.52
N ARG A 27 18.42 13.70 -16.30
CA ARG A 27 19.23 14.12 -15.16
C ARG A 27 19.80 12.94 -14.39
N ALA A 28 21.05 13.12 -14.00
CA ALA A 28 21.93 12.18 -13.31
C ALA A 28 21.32 11.61 -12.01
N LYS A 29 21.75 10.39 -11.67
CA LYS A 29 21.44 9.72 -10.39
C LYS A 29 21.77 10.66 -9.22
N PRO A 30 20.81 11.01 -8.34
CA PRO A 30 21.13 11.83 -7.18
C PRO A 30 21.96 11.02 -6.17
N LYS A 31 23.03 11.63 -5.64
CA LYS A 31 23.85 11.05 -4.56
C LYS A 31 23.00 10.89 -3.29
N ALA A 32 23.11 9.73 -2.65
CA ALA A 32 22.36 9.33 -1.46
C ALA A 32 22.59 10.20 -0.20
N SER A 33 23.54 11.16 -0.24
CA SER A 33 24.07 11.83 0.96
C SER A 33 23.44 13.17 1.33
N SER A 34 22.39 13.65 0.65
CA SER A 34 21.83 15.00 0.92
C SER A 34 20.70 15.06 1.96
N TRP A 35 20.34 13.94 2.59
CA TRP A 35 19.18 13.86 3.50
C TRP A 35 19.47 13.28 4.89
N GLY A 36 20.75 13.19 5.29
CA GLY A 36 21.12 12.79 6.67
C GLY A 36 20.87 11.32 7.03
N LEU A 37 20.46 10.48 6.08
CA LEU A 37 20.39 9.03 6.26
C LEU A 37 21.81 8.45 6.17
N GLN A 38 22.52 8.36 7.30
CA GLN A 38 23.62 7.40 7.42
C GLN A 38 23.05 6.13 8.06
N PRO A 39 22.87 5.04 7.30
CA PRO A 39 22.40 3.81 7.91
C PRO A 39 23.54 3.21 8.72
N ALA A 40 23.33 3.11 10.04
CA ALA A 40 24.00 2.08 10.82
C ALA A 40 23.74 0.70 10.18
N PRO A 41 24.64 -0.29 10.35
CA PRO A 41 24.38 -1.66 9.91
C PRO A 41 23.02 -2.10 10.45
N SER A 42 22.09 -2.43 9.55
CA SER A 42 20.75 -2.86 9.94
C SER A 42 20.86 -4.21 10.64
N ALA A 43 20.39 -4.28 11.89
CA ALA A 43 20.17 -5.55 12.58
C ALA A 43 19.03 -6.38 11.96
N VAL A 44 18.40 -5.87 10.90
CA VAL A 44 17.42 -6.57 10.05
C VAL A 44 18.11 -7.09 8.80
N ASP A 45 17.94 -8.40 8.55
CA ASP A 45 18.35 -9.08 7.33
C ASP A 45 17.18 -9.87 6.71
N ARG A 46 17.29 -10.26 5.43
CA ARG A 46 16.25 -11.04 4.74
C ARG A 46 15.93 -12.35 5.45
N ALA A 47 16.89 -13.04 6.03
CA ALA A 47 16.62 -14.30 6.72
C ALA A 47 15.71 -14.10 7.95
N SER A 48 15.90 -13.02 8.70
CA SER A 48 15.07 -12.65 9.85
C SER A 48 13.66 -12.22 9.42
N LEU A 49 13.54 -11.48 8.32
CA LEU A 49 12.26 -11.10 7.74
C LEU A 49 11.51 -12.31 7.22
N GLU A 50 12.17 -13.20 6.46
CA GLU A 50 11.55 -14.41 5.94
C GLU A 50 11.12 -15.37 7.05
N ARG A 51 11.90 -15.50 8.14
CA ARG A 51 11.44 -16.25 9.33
C ARG A 51 10.16 -15.66 9.91
N ALA A 52 10.06 -14.34 10.02
CA ALA A 52 8.86 -13.69 10.54
C ALA A 52 7.67 -13.78 9.58
N THR A 53 7.89 -13.61 8.27
CA THR A 53 6.82 -13.50 7.28
C THR A 53 6.40 -14.83 6.68
N LYS A 54 7.22 -15.88 6.75
CA LYS A 54 6.91 -17.23 6.23
C LYS A 54 6.63 -18.24 7.34
N ALA A 55 6.51 -17.81 8.60
CA ALA A 55 6.15 -18.68 9.71
C ALA A 55 4.83 -19.43 9.44
N GLN A 56 4.80 -20.73 9.78
CA GLN A 56 3.61 -21.57 9.66
C GLN A 56 2.43 -21.01 10.47
N HIS A 57 2.73 -20.54 11.68
CA HIS A 57 1.81 -19.80 12.53
C HIS A 57 2.19 -18.32 12.49
N PHE A 58 1.78 -17.66 11.40
CA PHE A 58 2.09 -16.27 11.18
C PHE A 58 1.36 -15.36 12.20
N LEU A 59 2.12 -14.45 12.80
CA LEU A 59 1.63 -13.40 13.70
C LEU A 59 2.13 -12.04 13.16
N PRO A 60 1.25 -11.07 12.87
CA PRO A 60 1.65 -9.76 12.35
C PRO A 60 2.76 -9.10 13.18
N GLU A 61 2.66 -9.18 14.51
CA GLU A 61 3.59 -8.59 15.49
C GLU A 61 5.03 -9.09 15.31
N SER A 62 5.21 -10.30 14.79
CA SER A 62 6.54 -10.86 14.53
C SER A 62 7.29 -10.08 13.46
N VAL A 63 6.58 -9.59 12.44
CA VAL A 63 7.16 -8.77 11.36
C VAL A 63 7.59 -7.41 11.91
N PHE A 64 6.72 -6.73 12.66
CA PHE A 64 7.02 -5.44 13.26
C PHE A 64 8.16 -5.53 14.29
N SER A 65 8.24 -6.63 15.05
CA SER A 65 9.35 -6.88 15.98
C SER A 65 10.70 -6.99 15.27
N VAL A 66 10.73 -7.51 14.04
CA VAL A 66 11.94 -7.52 13.21
C VAL A 66 12.19 -6.13 12.62
N LEU A 67 11.20 -5.52 11.96
CA LEU A 67 11.35 -4.21 11.31
C LEU A 67 11.83 -3.12 12.28
N LYS A 68 11.28 -3.08 13.50
CA LYS A 68 11.66 -2.12 14.54
C LYS A 68 13.06 -2.35 15.12
N ARG A 69 13.84 -3.35 14.67
CA ARG A 69 15.27 -3.44 15.01
C ARG A 69 16.10 -2.40 14.25
N ASP A 70 15.63 -1.94 13.10
CA ASP A 70 16.20 -0.78 12.43
C ASP A 70 15.68 0.51 13.12
N PRO A 71 16.58 1.40 13.60
CA PRO A 71 16.18 2.61 14.32
C PRO A 71 15.26 3.55 13.53
N PHE A 72 15.49 3.68 12.22
CA PHE A 72 14.68 4.58 11.38
C PHE A 72 13.26 4.03 11.24
N LEU A 73 13.12 2.72 10.97
CA LEU A 73 11.81 2.08 10.85
C LEU A 73 11.07 2.10 12.20
N ARG A 74 11.77 1.84 13.31
CA ARG A 74 11.20 1.98 14.66
C ARG A 74 10.61 3.37 14.87
N GLU A 75 11.34 4.41 14.50
CA GLU A 75 10.88 5.78 14.64
C GLU A 75 9.61 6.03 13.82
N GLN A 76 9.53 5.53 12.58
CA GLN A 76 8.33 5.68 11.76
C GLN A 76 7.12 4.98 12.40
N TYR A 77 7.28 3.76 12.92
CA TYR A 77 6.17 3.03 13.52
C TYR A 77 5.70 3.61 14.86
N VAL A 78 6.64 4.01 15.71
CA VAL A 78 6.34 4.52 17.06
C VAL A 78 5.76 5.93 17.02
N ASN A 79 6.30 6.81 16.17
CA ASN A 79 5.89 8.21 16.12
C ASN A 79 4.94 8.52 14.95
N GLY A 80 4.71 7.54 14.07
CA GLY A 80 3.80 7.67 12.93
C GLY A 80 2.35 7.47 13.34
N SER A 81 1.45 8.11 12.59
CA SER A 81 0.02 7.92 12.75
C SER A 81 -0.68 7.83 11.39
N SER A 82 -1.71 6.99 11.30
CA SER A 82 -2.67 6.98 10.19
C SER A 82 -3.81 8.01 10.37
N GLY A 83 -3.78 8.80 11.45
CA GLY A 83 -4.80 9.75 11.86
C GLY A 83 -5.57 9.29 13.10
N TYR A 84 -5.97 8.01 13.15
CA TYR A 84 -6.73 7.42 14.27
C TYR A 84 -5.91 6.45 15.12
N TRP A 85 -4.94 5.79 14.48
CA TRP A 85 -4.07 4.81 15.10
C TRP A 85 -2.62 5.24 15.00
N SER A 86 -1.78 4.63 15.83
CA SER A 86 -0.36 4.56 15.50
C SER A 86 -0.19 3.86 14.14
N LEU A 87 0.90 4.18 13.46
CA LEU A 87 1.21 3.56 12.17
C LEU A 87 1.37 2.03 12.32
N GLU A 88 1.91 1.56 13.44
CA GLU A 88 2.05 0.14 13.74
C GLU A 88 0.69 -0.56 13.89
N GLU A 89 -0.21 -0.03 14.71
CA GLU A 89 -1.56 -0.59 14.91
C GLU A 89 -2.32 -0.68 13.58
N HIS A 90 -2.28 0.38 12.78
CA HIS A 90 -2.88 0.38 11.45
C HIS A 90 -2.28 -0.70 10.56
N SER A 91 -0.96 -0.73 10.43
CA SER A 91 -0.27 -1.68 9.55
C SER A 91 -0.50 -3.13 9.99
N ALA A 92 -0.56 -3.38 11.31
CA ALA A 92 -0.88 -4.69 11.86
C ALA A 92 -2.32 -5.10 11.52
N ALA A 93 -3.29 -4.18 11.65
CA ALA A 93 -4.67 -4.43 11.25
C ALA A 93 -4.77 -4.78 9.75
N VAL A 94 -4.08 -4.06 8.87
CA VAL A 94 -4.04 -4.34 7.42
C VAL A 94 -3.51 -5.73 7.13
N VAL A 95 -2.39 -6.11 7.76
CA VAL A 95 -1.80 -7.45 7.62
C VAL A 95 -2.77 -8.52 8.15
N GLU A 96 -3.47 -8.25 9.25
CA GLU A 96 -4.46 -9.18 9.79
C GLU A 96 -5.65 -9.37 8.86
N GLN A 97 -6.16 -8.30 8.23
CA GLN A 97 -7.23 -8.39 7.24
C GLN A 97 -6.82 -9.26 6.05
N PHE A 98 -5.58 -9.11 5.59
CA PHE A 98 -5.02 -9.97 4.54
C PHE A 98 -5.06 -11.45 4.94
N GLU A 99 -4.55 -11.79 6.12
CA GLU A 99 -4.52 -13.17 6.62
C GLU A 99 -5.91 -13.75 6.90
N ARG A 100 -6.83 -12.89 7.34
CA ARG A 100 -8.20 -13.28 7.67
C ARG A 100 -8.97 -13.67 6.42
N TYR A 101 -8.88 -12.87 5.34
CA TYR A 101 -9.78 -12.96 4.20
C TYR A 101 -9.15 -13.46 2.89
N PHE A 102 -7.82 -13.51 2.76
CA PHE A 102 -7.12 -13.89 1.52
C PHE A 102 -6.21 -15.12 1.71
N ARG A 103 -6.84 -16.26 2.02
CA ARG A 103 -6.14 -17.52 2.36
C ARG A 103 -5.65 -18.31 1.14
N GLY A 104 -6.30 -18.16 -0.01
CA GLY A 104 -5.94 -18.83 -1.27
C GLY A 104 -4.67 -18.24 -1.90
N PRO A 105 -4.11 -18.84 -2.97
CA PRO A 105 -2.89 -18.37 -3.63
C PRO A 105 -2.90 -16.86 -3.91
N VAL A 106 -1.75 -16.21 -3.75
CA VAL A 106 -1.64 -14.78 -4.04
C VAL A 106 -1.59 -14.60 -5.57
N PRO A 107 -2.32 -13.61 -6.14
CA PRO A 107 -2.31 -13.35 -7.58
C PRO A 107 -0.90 -13.17 -8.14
N GLY A 108 -0.68 -13.61 -9.39
CA GLY A 108 0.64 -13.56 -10.04
C GLY A 108 1.71 -14.49 -9.45
N GLY A 109 1.32 -15.42 -8.56
CA GLY A 109 2.27 -16.37 -7.93
C GLY A 109 3.24 -15.71 -6.95
N VAL A 110 2.92 -14.51 -6.46
CA VAL A 110 3.79 -13.77 -5.53
C VAL A 110 3.86 -14.50 -4.19
N ASP A 111 5.06 -14.52 -3.59
CA ASP A 111 5.28 -15.11 -2.28
C ASP A 111 4.41 -14.44 -1.20
N ARG A 112 3.79 -15.26 -0.33
CA ARG A 112 2.95 -14.73 0.75
C ARG A 112 3.73 -13.85 1.71
N GLY A 113 4.92 -14.29 2.07
CA GLY A 113 5.80 -13.60 3.01
C GLY A 113 6.17 -12.22 2.48
N LEU A 114 6.40 -12.11 1.17
CA LEU A 114 6.63 -10.84 0.50
C LEU A 114 5.41 -9.91 0.59
N ILE A 115 4.18 -10.39 0.35
CA ILE A 115 2.99 -9.54 0.50
C ILE A 115 2.77 -9.09 1.95
N ARG A 116 2.98 -9.98 2.93
CA ARG A 116 2.94 -9.62 4.36
C ARG A 116 3.91 -8.49 4.68
N LEU A 117 5.14 -8.56 4.14
CA LEU A 117 6.14 -7.51 4.31
C LEU A 117 5.72 -6.20 3.63
N ILE A 118 5.24 -6.27 2.40
CA ILE A 118 4.79 -5.09 1.63
C ILE A 118 3.64 -4.38 2.37
N LEU A 119 2.66 -5.13 2.86
CA LEU A 119 1.55 -4.59 3.66
C LEU A 119 2.04 -3.98 4.98
N ALA A 120 3.00 -4.60 5.66
CA ALA A 120 3.59 -4.01 6.86
C ALA A 120 4.29 -2.67 6.59
N LEU A 121 4.85 -2.48 5.39
CA LEU A 121 5.58 -1.28 4.96
C LEU A 121 4.71 -0.25 4.21
N HIS A 122 3.43 -0.55 3.95
CA HIS A 122 2.63 0.18 2.96
C HIS A 122 2.55 1.69 3.17
N ASP A 123 2.62 2.11 4.43
CA ASP A 123 2.51 3.50 4.86
C ASP A 123 3.78 4.03 5.57
N ILE A 124 4.91 3.33 5.45
CA ILE A 124 6.13 3.64 6.20
C ILE A 124 6.66 5.08 5.99
N GLY A 125 6.36 5.68 4.84
CA GLY A 125 6.73 7.04 4.48
C GLY A 125 5.76 8.11 4.97
N LYS A 126 4.57 7.78 5.49
CA LYS A 126 3.59 8.75 6.03
C LYS A 126 4.22 9.73 7.02
N PRO A 127 4.96 9.29 8.06
CA PRO A 127 5.49 10.20 9.07
C PRO A 127 6.61 11.08 8.51
N SER A 128 7.34 10.59 7.51
CA SER A 128 8.38 11.35 6.81
C SER A 128 7.77 12.44 5.90
N ALA A 129 6.66 12.14 5.22
CA ALA A 129 5.93 13.11 4.40
C ALA A 129 5.27 14.22 5.25
N ALA A 130 4.72 13.86 6.42
CA ALA A 130 4.11 14.80 7.36
C ALA A 130 5.13 15.78 7.94
N ARG A 131 6.38 15.35 8.17
CA ARG A 131 7.49 16.20 8.66
C ARG A 131 8.17 17.03 7.57
N GLY A 132 7.98 16.66 6.30
CA GLY A 132 8.64 17.25 5.14
C GLY A 132 7.75 18.21 4.33
N LYS A 133 7.74 18.03 3.00
CA LYS A 133 7.11 18.93 2.02
C LYS A 133 5.57 18.78 1.90
N GLY A 134 4.93 18.11 2.85
CA GLY A 134 3.49 17.87 2.92
C GLY A 134 3.07 16.44 2.55
N VAL A 135 1.90 16.04 3.05
CA VAL A 135 1.27 14.71 2.89
C VAL A 135 1.16 14.27 1.42
N ARG A 136 1.08 15.24 0.48
CA ARG A 136 1.01 15.01 -0.97
C ARG A 136 2.17 14.20 -1.57
N PHE A 137 3.29 14.07 -0.86
CA PHE A 137 4.47 13.30 -1.32
C PHE A 137 4.60 11.93 -0.65
N GLN A 138 3.61 11.48 0.14
CA GLN A 138 3.65 10.20 0.85
C GLN A 138 4.03 9.02 -0.07
N HIS A 139 3.42 8.93 -1.25
CA HIS A 139 3.68 7.86 -2.19
C HIS A 139 5.13 7.83 -2.69
N GLU A 140 5.74 9.00 -2.89
CA GLU A 140 7.16 9.12 -3.26
C GLU A 140 8.07 8.67 -2.10
N HIS A 141 7.74 9.06 -0.86
CA HIS A 141 8.46 8.65 0.33
C HIS A 141 8.35 7.14 0.58
N ASN A 142 7.13 6.57 0.49
CA ASN A 142 6.88 5.13 0.58
C ASN A 142 7.72 4.38 -0.43
N ARG A 143 7.60 4.75 -1.72
CA ARG A 143 8.31 4.11 -2.82
C ARG A 143 9.82 4.15 -2.61
N ARG A 144 10.37 5.29 -2.22
CA ARG A 144 11.81 5.45 -1.96
C ARG A 144 12.27 4.57 -0.80
N ILE A 145 11.61 4.66 0.37
CA ILE A 145 11.98 3.90 1.56
C ILE A 145 11.91 2.41 1.25
N VAL A 146 10.81 1.93 0.67
CA VAL A 146 10.64 0.52 0.33
C VAL A 146 11.71 0.05 -0.64
N THR A 147 12.00 0.79 -1.71
CA THR A 147 13.05 0.41 -2.67
C THR A 147 14.42 0.29 -1.99
N GLU A 148 14.79 1.26 -1.16
CA GLU A 148 16.07 1.28 -0.45
C GLU A 148 16.19 0.10 0.53
N TYR A 149 15.16 -0.16 1.34
CA TYR A 149 15.18 -1.22 2.33
C TYR A 149 15.10 -2.61 1.71
N MET A 150 14.30 -2.80 0.65
CA MET A 150 14.25 -4.07 -0.08
C MET A 150 15.63 -4.44 -0.64
N ALA A 151 16.34 -3.47 -1.25
CA ALA A 151 17.70 -3.67 -1.71
C ALA A 151 18.68 -3.94 -0.55
N LYS A 152 18.59 -3.15 0.53
CA LYS A 152 19.43 -3.30 1.75
C LYS A 152 19.31 -4.69 2.37
N TRP A 153 18.12 -5.29 2.33
CA TRP A 153 17.88 -6.64 2.87
C TRP A 153 18.22 -7.75 1.88
N GLY A 154 18.54 -7.46 0.62
CA GLY A 154 18.88 -8.47 -0.39
C GLY A 154 17.66 -9.10 -1.06
N TYR A 155 16.55 -8.37 -1.15
CA TYR A 155 15.49 -8.70 -2.11
C TYR A 155 15.94 -8.38 -3.54
N THR A 156 15.46 -9.15 -4.50
CA THR A 156 15.77 -8.97 -5.91
C THR A 156 15.15 -7.68 -6.46
N ASP A 157 15.70 -7.15 -7.55
CA ASP A 157 15.15 -5.97 -8.22
C ASP A 157 13.66 -6.13 -8.59
N LYS A 158 13.24 -7.36 -8.94
CA LYS A 158 11.84 -7.67 -9.23
C LYS A 158 10.96 -7.57 -7.98
N GLU A 159 11.40 -8.14 -6.87
CA GLU A 159 10.68 -8.07 -5.58
C GLU A 159 10.60 -6.62 -5.08
N ALA A 160 11.69 -5.84 -5.23
CA ALA A 160 11.73 -4.42 -4.88
C ALA A 160 10.81 -3.57 -5.77
N ALA A 161 10.81 -3.81 -7.09
CA ALA A 161 9.94 -3.11 -8.03
C ALA A 161 8.46 -3.40 -7.80
N LEU A 162 8.10 -4.67 -7.50
CA LEU A 162 6.74 -5.03 -7.10
C LEU A 162 6.32 -4.28 -5.82
N ALA A 163 7.17 -4.29 -4.79
CA ALA A 163 6.90 -3.60 -3.55
C ALA A 163 6.70 -2.09 -3.78
N ALA A 164 7.60 -1.47 -4.54
CA ALA A 164 7.55 -0.07 -4.92
C ALA A 164 6.27 0.30 -5.69
N ALA A 165 5.83 -0.56 -6.62
CA ALA A 165 4.62 -0.34 -7.41
C ALA A 165 3.35 -0.38 -6.56
N LEU A 166 3.26 -1.31 -5.60
CA LEU A 166 2.13 -1.43 -4.68
C LEU A 166 2.08 -0.31 -3.64
N VAL A 167 3.21 0.04 -3.01
CA VAL A 167 3.24 1.07 -1.96
C VAL A 167 3.22 2.51 -2.51
N GLY A 168 3.64 2.66 -3.76
CA GLY A 168 3.77 3.94 -4.44
C GLY A 168 2.49 4.46 -5.10
N SER A 169 1.40 3.69 -5.11
CA SER A 169 0.12 4.13 -5.67
C SER A 169 -1.03 3.26 -5.17
N ASP A 170 -2.22 3.84 -5.02
CA ASP A 170 -3.48 3.11 -4.82
C ASP A 170 -4.50 3.50 -5.91
N PRO A 171 -4.36 2.98 -7.15
CA PRO A 171 -5.24 3.37 -8.25
C PRO A 171 -6.69 2.93 -8.04
N ILE A 172 -6.93 1.82 -7.35
CA ILE A 172 -8.29 1.31 -7.09
C ILE A 172 -8.99 2.22 -6.08
N GLY A 173 -8.34 2.53 -4.95
CA GLY A 173 -8.91 3.49 -4.01
C GLY A 173 -9.00 4.88 -4.60
N GLY A 174 -8.04 5.32 -5.42
CA GLY A 174 -8.11 6.57 -6.16
C GLY A 174 -9.34 6.64 -7.08
N PHE A 175 -9.59 5.59 -7.85
CA PHE A 175 -10.77 5.49 -8.71
C PHE A 175 -12.07 5.52 -7.93
N LEU A 176 -12.16 4.79 -6.81
CA LEU A 176 -13.35 4.77 -5.97
C LEU A 176 -13.58 6.11 -5.26
N LYS A 177 -12.54 6.90 -5.00
CA LYS A 177 -12.65 8.24 -4.42
C LYS A 177 -12.99 9.31 -5.46
N ASP A 178 -12.67 9.09 -6.73
CA ASP A 178 -12.98 10.02 -7.80
C ASP A 178 -14.48 10.26 -7.89
N ARG A 179 -14.91 11.53 -7.85
CA ARG A 179 -16.34 11.91 -7.81
C ARG A 179 -17.04 11.71 -9.14
N THR A 180 -16.29 11.73 -10.25
CA THR A 180 -16.86 11.57 -11.58
C THR A 180 -17.10 10.10 -11.89
N ARG A 181 -16.17 9.21 -11.45
CA ARG A 181 -16.11 7.78 -11.83
C ARG A 181 -16.45 7.55 -13.31
N GLY A 182 -16.11 8.52 -14.16
CA GLY A 182 -16.44 8.53 -15.57
C GLY A 182 -15.36 7.85 -16.41
N VAL A 183 -15.56 7.84 -17.72
CA VAL A 183 -14.65 7.20 -18.68
C VAL A 183 -13.22 7.74 -18.56
N GLU A 184 -13.04 9.04 -18.33
CA GLU A 184 -11.72 9.65 -18.14
C GLU A 184 -10.99 9.11 -16.90
N ALA A 185 -11.71 8.98 -15.78
CA ALA A 185 -11.17 8.38 -14.56
C ALA A 185 -10.82 6.90 -14.78
N GLU A 186 -11.68 6.13 -15.47
CA GLU A 186 -11.40 4.74 -15.84
C GLU A 186 -10.10 4.63 -16.67
N ILE A 187 -9.92 5.50 -17.67
CA ILE A 187 -8.72 5.51 -18.52
C ILE A 187 -7.47 5.83 -17.70
N ARG A 188 -7.54 6.87 -16.85
CA ARG A 188 -6.41 7.31 -16.03
C ARG A 188 -5.95 6.19 -15.09
N PHE A 189 -6.84 5.69 -14.24
CA PHE A 189 -6.48 4.68 -13.23
C PHE A 189 -6.16 3.32 -13.85
N ALA A 190 -6.76 2.97 -15.00
CA ALA A 190 -6.33 1.80 -15.75
C ALA A 190 -4.90 1.96 -16.30
N GLY A 191 -4.54 3.16 -16.76
CA GLY A 191 -3.18 3.50 -17.17
C GLY A 191 -2.17 3.34 -16.02
N GLU A 192 -2.51 3.83 -14.83
CA GLU A 192 -1.70 3.66 -13.62
C GLU A 192 -1.51 2.18 -13.25
N LEU A 193 -2.59 1.37 -13.29
CA LEU A 193 -2.52 -0.07 -13.03
C LEU A 193 -1.65 -0.81 -14.04
N ARG A 194 -1.71 -0.45 -15.32
CA ARG A 194 -0.83 -1.05 -16.35
C ARG A 194 0.63 -0.62 -16.18
N ALA A 195 0.88 0.63 -15.81
CA ALA A 195 2.22 1.10 -15.52
C ALA A 195 2.81 0.35 -14.32
N GLY A 196 2.02 0.16 -13.25
CA GLY A 196 2.38 -0.65 -12.09
C GLY A 196 2.64 -2.12 -12.45
N ALA A 197 1.80 -2.73 -13.29
CA ALA A 197 2.01 -4.09 -13.78
C ALA A 197 3.32 -4.24 -14.54
N LYS A 198 3.63 -3.28 -15.43
CA LYS A 198 4.90 -3.25 -16.18
C LYS A 198 6.09 -3.09 -15.25
N GLU A 199 6.00 -2.19 -14.27
CA GLU A 199 7.06 -1.99 -13.27
C GLU A 199 7.30 -3.25 -12.43
N ALA A 200 6.23 -3.90 -11.97
CA ALA A 200 6.29 -5.14 -11.20
C ALA A 200 6.70 -6.37 -12.03
N GLY A 201 6.72 -6.25 -13.37
CA GLY A 201 6.99 -7.38 -14.27
C GLY A 201 5.90 -8.46 -14.23
N LEU A 202 4.65 -8.08 -13.97
CA LEU A 202 3.50 -8.98 -13.90
C LEU A 202 2.54 -8.77 -15.07
N PRO A 203 1.78 -9.81 -15.49
CA PRO A 203 0.63 -9.62 -16.36
C PRO A 203 -0.36 -8.63 -15.75
N ALA A 204 -0.98 -7.78 -16.59
CA ALA A 204 -1.89 -6.74 -16.13
C ALA A 204 -3.08 -7.30 -15.31
N ALA A 205 -3.57 -8.49 -15.68
CA ALA A 205 -4.61 -9.19 -14.93
C ALA A 205 -4.17 -9.59 -13.51
N ASP A 206 -2.97 -10.16 -13.39
CA ASP A 206 -2.43 -10.58 -12.10
C ASP A 206 -2.12 -9.39 -11.20
N TYR A 207 -1.51 -8.33 -11.77
CA TYR A 207 -1.25 -7.11 -11.02
C TYR A 207 -2.55 -6.43 -10.57
N PHE A 208 -3.58 -6.42 -11.42
CA PHE A 208 -4.90 -5.88 -11.05
C PHE A 208 -5.49 -6.60 -9.84
N GLU A 209 -5.54 -7.93 -9.87
CA GLU A 209 -6.06 -8.71 -8.73
C GLU A 209 -5.19 -8.53 -7.48
N LEU A 210 -3.87 -8.42 -7.65
CA LEU A 210 -2.97 -8.14 -6.54
C LEU A 210 -3.21 -6.76 -5.92
N SER A 211 -3.32 -5.71 -6.74
CA SER A 211 -3.68 -4.36 -6.29
C SER A 211 -5.05 -4.33 -5.63
N ARG A 212 -6.01 -5.15 -6.10
CA ARG A 212 -7.32 -5.28 -5.47
C ARG A 212 -7.22 -5.91 -4.09
N VAL A 213 -6.49 -7.02 -3.93
CA VAL A 213 -6.25 -7.65 -2.62
C VAL A 213 -5.57 -6.67 -1.67
N TYR A 214 -4.56 -5.95 -2.16
CA TYR A 214 -3.84 -4.92 -1.40
C TYR A 214 -4.78 -3.81 -0.94
N TYR A 215 -5.54 -3.20 -1.85
CA TYR A 215 -6.54 -2.16 -1.54
C TYR A 215 -7.58 -2.66 -0.53
N MET A 216 -8.13 -3.84 -0.74
CA MET A 216 -9.15 -4.41 0.15
C MET A 216 -8.58 -4.66 1.55
N SER A 217 -7.33 -5.10 1.66
CA SER A 217 -6.66 -5.33 2.96
C SER A 217 -6.48 -4.01 3.73
N ASP A 218 -6.04 -2.94 3.05
CA ASP A 218 -5.88 -1.61 3.65
C ASP A 218 -7.24 -1.01 4.05
N ALA A 219 -8.15 -0.87 3.10
CA ALA A 219 -9.43 -0.21 3.31
C ALA A 219 -10.33 -0.97 4.31
N SER A 220 -10.27 -2.31 4.36
CA SER A 220 -11.07 -3.09 5.32
C SER A 220 -10.62 -2.92 6.77
N ALA A 221 -9.37 -2.49 7.02
CA ALA A 221 -8.92 -2.21 8.38
C ALA A 221 -9.81 -1.16 9.06
N TYR A 222 -10.31 -0.18 8.32
CA TYR A 222 -11.18 0.91 8.82
C TYR A 222 -12.66 0.53 9.02
N THR A 223 -13.03 -0.74 8.85
CA THR A 223 -14.41 -1.24 9.01
C THR A 223 -14.68 -1.74 10.43
N LEU A 224 -15.95 -1.95 10.80
CA LEU A 224 -16.29 -2.62 12.08
C LEU A 224 -15.80 -4.08 12.13
N ASN A 225 -15.62 -4.71 10.96
CA ASN A 225 -15.02 -6.05 10.82
C ASN A 225 -13.48 -6.01 10.74
N GLY A 226 -12.92 -4.79 10.74
CA GLY A 226 -11.50 -4.49 10.89
C GLY A 226 -11.02 -4.72 12.32
N ALA A 227 -9.71 -4.74 12.52
CA ALA A 227 -9.10 -4.87 13.84
C ALA A 227 -9.19 -3.54 14.63
N GLY A 228 -10.42 -3.09 14.91
CA GLY A 228 -10.72 -1.88 15.70
C GLY A 228 -11.25 -0.67 14.92
N GLY A 229 -11.63 -0.82 13.65
CA GLY A 229 -12.13 0.28 12.79
C GLY A 229 -13.45 0.89 13.25
N GLU A 230 -13.67 2.18 12.96
CA GLU A 230 -14.88 2.92 13.33
C GLU A 230 -16.08 2.71 12.36
N GLY A 231 -15.94 1.83 11.36
CA GLY A 231 -17.06 1.42 10.50
C GLY A 231 -17.39 2.33 9.32
N PHE A 232 -16.64 3.42 9.11
CA PHE A 232 -16.97 4.39 8.08
C PHE A 232 -16.75 3.88 6.64
N LEU A 233 -16.02 2.78 6.47
CA LEU A 233 -15.83 2.10 5.18
C LEU A 233 -16.66 0.81 5.02
N ASP A 234 -17.56 0.49 5.96
CA ASP A 234 -18.37 -0.74 5.91
C ASP A 234 -19.15 -0.88 4.60
N TYR A 235 -19.62 0.24 4.04
CA TYR A 235 -20.37 0.27 2.78
C TYR A 235 -19.57 -0.23 1.55
N LEU A 236 -18.25 -0.33 1.65
CA LEU A 236 -17.39 -0.83 0.58
C LEU A 236 -17.38 -2.35 0.47
N PHE A 237 -17.81 -3.07 1.51
CA PHE A 237 -17.56 -4.50 1.63
C PHE A 237 -18.81 -5.32 1.99
N VAL A 238 -18.77 -6.59 1.62
CA VAL A 238 -19.63 -7.64 2.18
C VAL A 238 -18.71 -8.63 2.88
N PHE A 239 -18.79 -8.69 4.21
CA PHE A 239 -18.01 -9.62 5.01
C PHE A 239 -18.79 -10.92 5.19
N LYS A 240 -18.09 -12.05 5.05
CA LYS A 240 -18.60 -13.39 5.38
C LYS A 240 -17.65 -14.03 6.40
N PRO A 241 -17.71 -13.65 7.69
CA PRO A 241 -16.72 -14.07 8.68
C PRO A 241 -16.66 -15.59 8.88
N ALA A 242 -17.81 -16.27 8.81
CA ALA A 242 -17.88 -17.73 8.90
C ALA A 242 -17.11 -18.44 7.77
N GLU A 243 -17.12 -17.85 6.58
CA GLU A 243 -16.40 -18.34 5.41
C GLU A 243 -14.96 -17.83 5.36
N ARG A 244 -14.60 -16.90 6.24
CA ARG A 244 -13.34 -16.16 6.23
C ARG A 244 -13.06 -15.56 4.84
N SER A 245 -14.09 -14.95 4.26
CA SER A 245 -14.03 -14.28 2.96
C SER A 245 -14.59 -12.87 3.04
N MET A 246 -14.13 -12.01 2.12
CA MET A 246 -14.57 -10.64 1.97
C MET A 246 -14.71 -10.32 0.48
N GLU A 247 -15.80 -9.65 0.13
CA GLU A 247 -16.07 -9.18 -1.21
C GLU A 247 -16.29 -7.66 -1.20
N LEU A 248 -16.11 -7.02 -2.35
CA LEU A 248 -16.56 -5.64 -2.51
C LEU A 248 -18.10 -5.62 -2.56
N SER A 249 -18.73 -4.59 -2.02
CA SER A 249 -20.19 -4.45 -2.11
C SER A 249 -20.64 -4.37 -3.57
N PRO A 250 -21.86 -4.82 -3.92
CA PRO A 250 -22.25 -4.98 -5.34
C PRO A 250 -22.02 -3.74 -6.21
N ARG A 251 -22.28 -2.55 -5.66
CA ARG A 251 -22.01 -1.28 -6.34
C ARG A 251 -20.52 -1.06 -6.58
N VAL A 252 -19.70 -1.27 -5.55
CA VAL A 252 -18.24 -1.08 -5.63
C VAL A 252 -17.61 -2.14 -6.54
N ALA A 253 -18.08 -3.38 -6.47
CA ALA A 253 -17.67 -4.46 -7.36
C ALA A 253 -17.94 -4.11 -8.83
N ALA A 254 -19.12 -3.56 -9.15
CA ALA A 254 -19.45 -3.12 -10.50
C ALA A 254 -18.53 -2.00 -11.01
N ASP A 255 -18.14 -1.05 -10.13
CA ASP A 255 -17.18 0.00 -10.45
C ASP A 255 -15.78 -0.59 -10.73
N VAL A 256 -15.27 -1.41 -9.82
CA VAL A 256 -13.95 -2.05 -9.94
C VAL A 256 -13.88 -2.97 -11.16
N GLU A 257 -14.97 -3.64 -11.52
CA GLU A 257 -15.05 -4.49 -12.70
C GLU A 257 -15.04 -3.69 -14.02
N ARG A 258 -15.61 -2.48 -14.05
CA ARG A 258 -15.42 -1.58 -15.22
C ARG A 258 -13.95 -1.19 -15.37
N LEU A 259 -13.30 -0.84 -14.26
CA LEU A 259 -11.88 -0.53 -14.24
C LEU A 259 -11.05 -1.73 -14.71
N ARG A 260 -11.36 -2.95 -14.24
CA ARG A 260 -10.70 -4.19 -14.69
C ARG A 260 -10.81 -4.37 -16.20
N ARG A 261 -12.01 -4.31 -16.76
CA ARG A 261 -12.22 -4.44 -18.21
C ARG A 261 -11.39 -3.42 -18.98
N ARG A 262 -11.32 -2.19 -18.47
CA ARG A 262 -10.44 -1.18 -19.06
C ARG A 262 -8.99 -1.62 -19.01
N VAL A 263 -8.46 -2.02 -17.85
CA VAL A 263 -7.07 -2.49 -17.72
C VAL A 263 -6.73 -3.56 -18.76
N LEU A 264 -7.65 -4.49 -19.04
CA LEU A 264 -7.44 -5.64 -19.92
C LEU A 264 -7.74 -5.40 -21.41
N SER A 265 -8.26 -4.23 -21.81
CA SER A 265 -8.78 -4.01 -23.17
C SER A 265 -7.72 -3.61 -24.23
N PHE A 266 -6.46 -3.97 -24.06
CA PHE A 266 -5.34 -3.64 -24.97
C PHE A 266 -4.31 -4.77 -24.95
#